data_AF-A0A0G8CG58-F1
#
_entry.id   AF-A0A0G8CG58-F1
#
_cell.length_a   1.000
_cell.length_b   1.000
_cell.length_c   1.000
_cell.angle_alpha   90.00
_cell.angle_beta   90.00
_cell.angle_gamma   90.00
#
_symmetry.space_group_name_H-M   'P 1'
#
loop_
_entity.id
_entity.type
_entity.pdbx_description
1 polymer ?
#
loop_
_entity_poly.entity_id
_entity_poly.type
_entity_poly.pdbx_seq_one_letter_code
_entity_poly.pdbx_strand_id
1 'polypeptide(L)'
;MIKDAIDFILSEVDIPALNHPDINKEIKDKVRSTMNRINSFKKIGDLKIYMDRFSDSPEEGKDLVYTALRSRGLKTYEDIYPVFEEKFYHYLNDVTVLNDFVIGKTYRSWDISNFAKDYDNRKGIYLIGKSPKLSAIFIKVTLENGKYANEWLVEKEVLKYYFKNRANKFKLEYQDNSAIYSTKDTNVPIYVFIKEDTKCVLHGVFKYVRHVEEEDGSRWFELRKIDHYRTLHNLTNNEYESDLEIRVEKSRNIDSSNRKNRLEQAEKIPEVVEVVTTQYKRNPDVIAEILERANGYCEECGQEAPFKRAKDGTPYLEVHHVVPLSEGGEDTVENATALCPNCHRKAHFG
;
A
#
# COMPACT_ATOMS: atom_id res chain seq x y z
N MET A 1 20.75 3.05 0.10
CA MET A 1 20.52 3.44 -1.31
C MET A 1 19.47 4.52 -1.48
N ILE A 2 18.15 4.26 -1.37
CA ILE A 2 17.15 5.35 -1.55
C ILE A 2 17.36 6.52 -0.59
N LYS A 3 17.74 6.23 0.66
CA LYS A 3 18.10 7.25 1.65
C LYS A 3 19.26 8.13 1.17
N ASP A 4 20.31 7.54 0.60
CA ASP A 4 21.49 8.28 0.11
C ASP A 4 21.13 9.17 -1.09
N ALA A 5 20.19 8.73 -1.93
CA ALA A 5 19.67 9.51 -3.05
C ALA A 5 18.84 10.72 -2.58
N ILE A 6 17.98 10.50 -1.58
CA ILE A 6 17.22 11.56 -0.92
C ILE A 6 18.18 12.55 -0.24
N ASP A 7 19.11 12.07 0.59
CA ASP A 7 20.06 12.89 1.33
C ASP A 7 20.94 13.73 0.39
N PHE A 8 21.35 13.18 -0.76
CA PHE A 8 22.04 13.94 -1.80
C PHE A 8 21.21 15.13 -2.30
N ILE A 9 19.95 14.90 -2.69
CA ILE A 9 19.10 16.00 -3.19
C ILE A 9 18.88 17.05 -2.09
N LEU A 10 18.54 16.61 -0.89
CA LEU A 10 18.21 17.51 0.22
C LEU A 10 19.41 18.34 0.67
N SER A 11 20.60 17.75 0.73
CA SER A 11 21.82 18.45 1.15
C SER A 11 22.30 19.47 0.12
N GLU A 12 22.08 19.21 -1.17
CA GLU A 12 22.53 20.09 -2.25
C GLU A 12 21.55 21.24 -2.55
N VAL A 13 20.24 21.04 -2.35
CA VAL A 13 19.20 22.00 -2.76
C VAL A 13 18.32 22.46 -1.59
N ASP A 14 17.56 21.53 -0.99
CA ASP A 14 16.49 21.89 -0.03
C ASP A 14 17.03 22.52 1.26
N ILE A 15 18.02 21.89 1.90
CA ILE A 15 18.59 22.34 3.17
C ILE A 15 19.28 23.72 3.02
N PRO A 16 20.14 23.96 2.01
CA PRO A 16 20.69 25.28 1.75
C PRO A 16 19.61 26.35 1.53
N ALA A 17 18.58 26.04 0.74
CA ALA A 17 17.49 26.98 0.47
C ALA A 17 16.68 27.33 1.72
N LEU A 18 16.43 26.35 2.61
CA LEU A 18 15.69 26.58 3.85
C LEU A 18 16.50 27.38 4.88
N ASN A 19 17.82 27.22 4.90
CA ASN A 19 18.71 27.92 5.82
C ASN A 19 19.11 29.32 5.34
N HIS A 20 18.96 29.63 4.05
CA HIS A 20 19.34 30.93 3.51
C HIS A 20 18.52 32.07 4.15
N PRO A 21 19.16 33.12 4.71
CA PRO A 21 18.46 34.20 5.42
C PRO A 21 17.56 35.02 4.49
N ASP A 22 18.02 35.28 3.26
CA ASP A 22 17.31 36.15 2.31
C ASP A 22 16.24 35.45 1.46
N ILE A 23 15.93 34.18 1.75
CA ILE A 23 14.81 33.49 1.08
C ILE A 23 13.55 33.72 1.91
N ASN A 24 12.53 34.28 1.27
CA ASN A 24 11.27 34.60 1.95
C ASN A 24 10.48 33.33 2.34
N LYS A 25 9.49 33.52 3.21
CA LYS A 25 8.66 32.42 3.74
C LYS A 25 7.93 31.64 2.65
N GLU A 26 7.40 32.32 1.62
CA GLU A 26 6.64 31.67 0.55
C GLU A 26 7.50 30.66 -0.22
N ILE A 27 8.73 31.03 -0.58
CA ILE A 27 9.66 30.13 -1.25
C ILE A 27 10.06 28.99 -0.31
N LYS A 28 10.35 29.27 0.97
CA LYS A 28 10.67 28.21 1.95
C LYS A 28 9.52 27.23 2.14
N ASP A 29 8.27 27.68 2.09
CA ASP A 29 7.10 26.81 2.20
C ASP A 29 6.97 25.90 0.96
N LYS A 30 7.26 26.42 -0.25
CA LYS A 30 7.34 25.62 -1.48
C LYS A 30 8.47 24.58 -1.43
N VAL A 31 9.66 24.97 -0.97
CA VAL A 31 10.80 24.05 -0.77
C VAL A 31 10.44 22.96 0.24
N ARG A 32 9.87 23.30 1.41
CA ARG A 32 9.41 22.31 2.41
C ARG A 32 8.39 21.33 1.82
N SER A 33 7.48 21.80 0.97
CA SER A 33 6.52 20.93 0.27
C SER A 33 7.22 19.93 -0.67
N THR A 34 8.19 20.39 -1.45
CA THR A 34 8.99 19.53 -2.32
C THR A 34 9.86 18.55 -1.53
N MET A 35 10.54 19.01 -0.47
CA MET A 35 11.29 18.17 0.47
C MET A 35 10.44 17.05 1.05
N ASN A 36 9.22 17.35 1.51
CA ASN A 36 8.30 16.34 2.04
C ASN A 36 7.92 15.29 0.98
N ARG A 37 7.80 15.70 -0.28
CA ARG A 37 7.54 14.79 -1.39
C ARG A 37 8.76 13.93 -1.72
N ILE A 38 9.97 14.50 -1.79
CA ILE A 38 11.21 13.75 -2.02
C ILE A 38 11.39 12.67 -0.95
N ASN A 39 11.15 13.01 0.32
CA ASN A 39 11.20 12.06 1.44
C ASN A 39 10.14 10.94 1.38
N SER A 40 9.17 11.04 0.47
CA SER A 40 8.09 10.05 0.36
C SER A 40 8.41 8.91 -0.60
N PHE A 41 9.42 9.04 -1.47
CA PHE A 41 9.80 8.00 -2.43
C PHE A 41 10.47 6.81 -1.75
N LYS A 42 10.22 5.61 -2.29
CA LYS A 42 10.76 4.33 -1.78
C LYS A 42 11.77 3.67 -2.71
N LYS A 43 11.75 4.03 -3.99
CA LYS A 43 12.66 3.52 -5.02
C LYS A 43 13.31 4.67 -5.79
N ILE A 44 14.55 4.48 -6.20
CA ILE A 44 15.35 5.53 -6.86
C ILE A 44 14.78 5.84 -8.25
N GLY A 45 14.29 4.86 -9.00
CA GLY A 45 13.71 5.09 -10.31
C GLY A 45 12.42 5.92 -10.25
N ASP A 46 11.58 5.75 -9.23
CA ASP A 46 10.40 6.61 -9.05
C ASP A 46 10.79 8.05 -8.72
N LEU A 47 11.83 8.21 -7.88
CA LEU A 47 12.40 9.51 -7.57
C LEU A 47 13.01 10.16 -8.82
N LYS A 48 13.70 9.38 -9.67
CA LYS A 48 14.19 9.81 -10.98
C LYS A 48 13.05 10.32 -11.86
N ILE A 49 11.97 9.55 -12.00
CA ILE A 49 10.77 9.96 -12.78
C ILE A 49 10.18 11.29 -12.27
N TYR A 50 10.21 11.52 -10.96
CA TYR A 50 9.82 12.82 -10.41
C TYR A 50 10.82 13.92 -10.76
N MET A 51 12.11 13.60 -10.72
CA MET A 51 13.20 14.53 -11.00
C MET A 51 13.33 14.88 -12.49
N ASP A 52 12.81 14.06 -13.42
CA ASP A 52 12.71 14.37 -14.85
C ASP A 52 12.01 15.71 -15.13
N ARG A 53 11.19 16.19 -14.19
CA ARG A 53 10.55 17.51 -14.28
C ARG A 53 11.52 18.69 -14.21
N PHE A 54 12.76 18.42 -13.81
CA PHE A 54 13.85 19.37 -13.63
C PHE A 54 15.04 18.98 -14.53
N SER A 55 14.83 18.18 -15.59
CA SER A 55 15.88 17.84 -16.56
C SER A 55 16.35 19.06 -17.36
N ASP A 56 15.48 20.04 -17.53
CA ASP A 56 15.72 21.26 -18.28
C ASP A 56 15.49 22.48 -17.41
N SER A 57 16.27 23.53 -17.64
CA SER A 57 16.06 24.80 -16.96
C SER A 57 14.72 25.42 -17.38
N PRO A 58 13.89 25.87 -16.42
CA PRO A 58 12.67 26.59 -16.77
C PRO A 58 13.02 27.91 -17.46
N GLU A 59 12.13 28.41 -18.31
CA GLU A 59 12.26 29.77 -18.84
C GLU A 59 12.36 30.78 -17.69
N GLU A 60 13.17 31.82 -17.89
CA GLU A 60 13.47 32.82 -16.88
C GLU A 60 12.18 33.43 -16.30
N GLY A 61 12.06 33.42 -14.96
CA GLY A 61 10.89 33.95 -14.27
C GLY A 61 9.66 33.04 -14.23
N LYS A 62 9.65 31.86 -14.89
CA LYS A 62 8.50 30.93 -14.85
C LYS A 62 8.43 30.07 -13.59
N ASP A 63 9.57 29.76 -12.97
CA ASP A 63 9.62 29.06 -11.70
C ASP A 63 10.22 29.96 -10.61
N LEU A 64 9.37 30.29 -9.63
CA LEU A 64 9.72 31.18 -8.52
C LEU A 64 10.79 30.59 -7.60
N VAL A 65 10.81 29.27 -7.41
CA VAL A 65 11.81 28.59 -6.58
C VAL A 65 13.14 28.58 -7.32
N TYR A 66 13.15 28.14 -8.57
CA TYR A 66 14.35 28.16 -9.43
C TYR A 66 15.00 29.55 -9.46
N THR A 67 14.20 30.58 -9.77
CA THR A 67 14.68 31.97 -9.88
C THR A 67 15.22 32.48 -8.54
N ALA A 68 14.55 32.16 -7.42
CA ALA A 68 14.97 32.58 -6.09
C ALA A 68 16.29 31.93 -5.66
N LEU A 69 16.50 30.66 -5.98
CA LEU A 69 17.73 29.93 -5.67
C LEU A 69 18.90 30.42 -6.54
N ARG A 70 18.70 30.48 -7.86
CA ARG A 70 19.71 30.95 -8.83
C ARG A 70 20.22 32.36 -8.51
N SER A 71 19.33 33.30 -8.23
CA SER A 71 19.69 34.70 -7.91
C SER A 71 20.52 34.85 -6.62
N ARG A 72 20.62 33.78 -5.81
CA ARG A 72 21.41 33.72 -4.57
C ARG A 72 22.63 32.80 -4.67
N GLY A 73 22.95 32.32 -5.88
CA GLY A 73 24.07 31.40 -6.10
C GLY A 73 23.88 30.02 -5.45
N LEU A 74 22.65 29.65 -5.13
CA LEU A 74 22.32 28.31 -4.64
C LEU A 74 22.09 27.36 -5.82
N LYS A 75 22.45 26.08 -5.64
CA LYS A 75 22.13 25.02 -6.59
C LYS A 75 20.62 24.81 -6.67
N THR A 76 20.15 24.44 -7.84
CA THR A 76 18.75 24.02 -8.07
C THR A 76 18.66 22.52 -8.37
N TYR A 77 17.44 21.99 -8.48
CA TYR A 77 17.26 20.59 -8.87
C TYR A 77 17.83 20.30 -10.26
N GLU A 78 17.72 21.26 -11.18
CA GLU A 78 18.25 21.23 -12.54
C GLU A 78 19.78 21.14 -12.54
N ASP A 79 20.47 21.83 -11.63
CA ASP A 79 21.93 21.76 -11.52
C ASP A 79 22.42 20.37 -11.08
N ILE A 80 21.68 19.74 -10.17
CA ILE A 80 22.09 18.46 -9.58
C ILE A 80 21.58 17.26 -10.39
N TYR A 81 20.63 17.44 -11.30
CA TYR A 81 19.99 16.35 -12.03
C TYR A 81 20.99 15.47 -12.82
N PRO A 82 21.95 16.01 -13.60
CA PRO A 82 22.95 15.18 -14.28
C PRO A 82 23.83 14.39 -13.31
N VAL A 83 24.20 15.01 -12.18
CA VAL A 83 25.02 14.36 -11.13
C VAL A 83 24.22 13.27 -10.41
N PHE A 84 22.92 13.48 -10.20
CA PHE A 84 22.02 12.48 -9.64
C PHE A 84 21.95 11.24 -10.55
N GLU A 85 21.76 11.43 -11.86
CA GLU A 85 21.69 10.33 -12.81
C GLU A 85 22.99 9.52 -12.87
N GLU A 86 24.15 10.19 -12.89
CA GLU A 86 25.45 9.52 -12.86
C GLU A 86 25.66 8.74 -11.55
N LYS A 87 25.40 9.40 -10.41
CA LYS A 87 25.65 8.83 -9.08
C LYS A 87 24.77 7.62 -8.77
N PHE A 88 23.54 7.61 -9.26
CA PHE A 88 22.56 6.56 -8.97
C PHE A 88 22.17 5.71 -10.18
N TYR A 89 22.99 5.73 -11.24
CA TYR A 89 22.76 5.07 -12.53
C TYR A 89 22.21 3.64 -12.43
N HIS A 90 22.81 2.80 -11.57
CA HIS A 90 22.41 1.39 -11.44
C HIS A 90 21.00 1.17 -10.87
N TYR A 91 20.38 2.20 -10.28
CA TYR A 91 19.08 2.11 -9.62
C TYR A 91 17.99 2.93 -10.33
N LEU A 92 18.30 3.62 -11.43
CA LEU A 92 17.32 4.48 -12.13
C LEU A 92 16.15 3.68 -12.73
N ASN A 93 16.33 2.39 -12.98
CA ASN A 93 15.30 1.49 -13.47
C ASN A 93 14.54 0.74 -12.35
N ASP A 94 14.93 0.92 -11.08
CA ASP A 94 14.17 0.40 -9.94
C ASP A 94 12.95 1.29 -9.72
N VAL A 95 11.86 0.95 -10.40
CA VAL A 95 10.60 1.69 -10.39
C VAL A 95 9.50 0.87 -9.72
N THR A 96 8.52 1.56 -9.16
CA THR A 96 7.30 0.89 -8.68
C THR A 96 6.48 0.45 -9.89
N VAL A 97 6.02 -0.80 -9.86
CA VAL A 97 5.12 -1.38 -10.87
C VAL A 97 3.76 -1.71 -10.24
N LEU A 98 2.76 -1.97 -11.07
CA LEU A 98 1.40 -2.26 -10.58
C LEU A 98 1.36 -3.46 -9.62
N ASN A 99 2.18 -4.49 -9.86
CA ASN A 99 2.27 -5.68 -9.00
C ASN A 99 2.91 -5.44 -7.62
N ASP A 100 3.52 -4.27 -7.39
CA ASP A 100 4.00 -3.86 -6.05
C ASP A 100 2.82 -3.46 -5.13
N PHE A 101 1.62 -3.26 -5.69
CA PHE A 101 0.39 -3.02 -4.97
C PHE A 101 -0.31 -4.33 -4.64
N VAL A 102 -0.13 -4.78 -3.40
CA VAL A 102 -0.58 -6.07 -2.87
C VAL A 102 -1.83 -5.86 -2.03
N ILE A 103 -2.88 -6.64 -2.31
CA ILE A 103 -4.14 -6.58 -1.57
C ILE A 103 -3.91 -6.99 -0.11
N GLY A 104 -4.43 -6.19 0.82
CA GLY A 104 -4.24 -6.30 2.26
C GLY A 104 -3.03 -5.54 2.80
N LYS A 105 -2.13 -5.02 1.94
CA LYS A 105 -1.02 -4.17 2.41
C LYS A 105 -1.46 -2.72 2.65
N THR A 106 -0.75 -2.08 3.58
CA THR A 106 -0.90 -0.66 3.90
C THR A 106 0.08 0.19 3.10
N TYR A 107 -0.43 1.28 2.56
CA TYR A 107 0.28 2.31 1.81
C TYR A 107 0.04 3.68 2.43
N ARG A 108 0.83 4.68 2.05
CA ARG A 108 0.58 6.09 2.34
C ARG A 108 -0.10 6.72 1.13
N SER A 109 -0.82 7.83 1.34
CA SER A 109 -1.36 8.62 0.23
C SER A 109 -0.28 9.08 -0.76
N TRP A 110 0.95 9.30 -0.29
CA TRP A 110 2.10 9.60 -1.15
C TRP A 110 2.52 8.42 -2.03
N ASP A 111 2.46 7.19 -1.52
CA ASP A 111 2.82 6.00 -2.31
C ASP A 111 1.90 5.89 -3.54
N ILE A 112 0.61 6.19 -3.35
CA ILE A 112 -0.42 6.22 -4.41
C ILE A 112 -0.15 7.36 -5.40
N SER A 113 0.03 8.61 -4.93
CA SER A 113 0.21 9.77 -5.82
C SER A 113 1.54 9.75 -6.59
N ASN A 114 2.59 9.20 -5.98
CA ASN A 114 3.90 9.08 -6.63
C ASN A 114 3.84 8.07 -7.77
N PHE A 115 3.22 6.90 -7.54
CA PHE A 115 3.00 5.91 -8.60
C PHE A 115 2.11 6.43 -9.73
N ALA A 116 1.05 7.18 -9.39
CA ALA A 116 0.17 7.82 -10.36
C ALA A 116 0.83 8.99 -11.11
N LYS A 117 2.02 9.45 -10.68
CA LYS A 117 2.75 10.60 -11.23
C LYS A 117 1.95 11.91 -11.23
N ASP A 118 0.96 12.03 -10.35
CA ASP A 118 0.17 13.25 -10.20
C ASP A 118 0.69 14.14 -9.06
N TYR A 119 1.43 13.54 -8.13
CA TYR A 119 2.10 14.18 -7.00
C TYR A 119 1.16 15.05 -6.13
N ASP A 120 -0.15 14.75 -6.14
CA ASP A 120 -1.18 15.34 -5.27
C ASP A 120 -1.84 14.24 -4.43
N ASN A 121 -1.35 14.12 -3.20
CA ASN A 121 -1.79 13.11 -2.25
C ASN A 121 -3.18 13.41 -1.63
N ARG A 122 -3.89 14.46 -2.05
CA ARG A 122 -5.23 14.82 -1.54
C ARG A 122 -6.36 14.30 -2.43
N LYS A 123 -6.05 13.84 -3.64
CA LYS A 123 -7.05 13.34 -4.58
C LYS A 123 -7.65 12.01 -4.10
N GLY A 124 -8.91 11.78 -4.48
CA GLY A 124 -9.62 10.51 -4.27
C GLY A 124 -9.53 9.57 -5.47
N ILE A 125 -9.26 10.09 -6.67
CA ILE A 125 -9.17 9.30 -7.92
C ILE A 125 -7.84 9.60 -8.61
N TYR A 126 -7.14 8.54 -8.97
CA TYR A 126 -5.84 8.54 -9.62
C TYR A 126 -5.92 7.67 -10.88
N LEU A 127 -5.54 8.24 -12.03
CA LEU A 127 -5.58 7.56 -13.31
C LEU A 127 -4.18 7.02 -13.62
N ILE A 128 -4.03 5.71 -13.80
CA ILE A 128 -2.74 5.07 -14.03
C ILE A 128 -2.58 4.78 -15.52
N GLY A 129 -1.52 5.31 -16.13
CA GLY A 129 -1.26 5.19 -17.57
C GLY A 129 -1.71 6.43 -18.35
N LYS A 130 -1.75 6.32 -19.68
CA LYS A 130 -2.07 7.44 -20.59
C LYS A 130 -3.42 7.21 -21.27
N SER A 131 -4.27 8.23 -21.28
CA SER A 131 -5.52 8.23 -22.06
C SER A 131 -5.22 7.97 -23.55
N PRO A 132 -6.04 7.18 -24.28
CA PRO A 132 -7.31 6.58 -23.86
C PRO A 132 -7.18 5.20 -23.19
N LYS A 133 -5.97 4.64 -23.09
CA LYS A 133 -5.72 3.30 -22.57
C LYS A 133 -5.11 3.37 -21.17
N LEU A 134 -5.96 3.49 -20.16
CA LEU A 134 -5.54 3.39 -18.77
C LEU A 134 -5.11 1.95 -18.45
N SER A 135 -4.07 1.81 -17.64
CA SER A 135 -3.62 0.52 -17.11
C SER A 135 -4.41 0.13 -15.86
N ALA A 136 -4.80 1.12 -15.05
CA ALA A 136 -5.61 0.94 -13.86
C ALA A 136 -6.24 2.28 -13.44
N ILE A 137 -7.20 2.22 -12.53
CA ILE A 137 -7.69 3.38 -11.78
C ILE A 137 -7.48 3.08 -10.30
N PHE A 138 -6.84 3.98 -9.57
CA PHE A 138 -6.73 3.89 -8.12
C PHE A 138 -7.76 4.84 -7.51
N ILE A 139 -8.63 4.33 -6.65
CA ILE A 139 -9.50 5.15 -5.83
C ILE A 139 -9.11 5.06 -4.37
N LYS A 140 -9.03 6.20 -3.72
CA LYS A 140 -8.73 6.34 -2.30
C LYS A 140 -9.99 6.83 -1.60
N VAL A 141 -10.52 5.98 -0.75
CA VAL A 141 -11.84 6.09 -0.15
C VAL A 141 -11.69 6.36 1.33
N THR A 142 -12.35 7.40 1.81
CA THR A 142 -12.55 7.62 3.23
C THR A 142 -13.99 7.22 3.57
N LEU A 143 -14.15 6.32 4.53
CA LEU A 143 -15.44 5.89 5.06
C LEU A 143 -15.79 6.80 6.24
N GLU A 144 -16.28 8.01 5.94
CA GLU A 144 -16.59 9.03 6.95
C GLU A 144 -18.07 9.42 6.89
N ASN A 145 -18.61 9.77 8.05
CA ASN A 145 -19.95 10.36 8.18
C ASN A 145 -19.90 11.83 7.74
N GLY A 146 -20.12 12.06 6.45
CA GLY A 146 -20.29 13.38 5.85
C GLY A 146 -21.52 13.42 4.94
N LYS A 147 -21.82 14.60 4.38
CA LYS A 147 -22.96 14.76 3.45
C LYS A 147 -22.91 13.78 2.26
N TYR A 148 -21.70 13.43 1.83
CA TYR A 148 -21.44 12.49 0.73
C TYR A 148 -20.56 11.35 1.23
N ALA A 149 -21.08 10.58 2.20
CA ALA A 149 -20.38 9.47 2.83
C ALA A 149 -20.20 8.30 1.87
N ASN A 150 -18.95 7.92 1.59
CA ASN A 150 -18.70 6.62 0.96
C ASN A 150 -18.95 5.52 2.00
N GLU A 151 -19.56 4.42 1.59
CA GLU A 151 -19.93 3.34 2.50
C GLU A 151 -19.88 1.98 1.81
N TRP A 152 -19.72 0.93 2.61
CA TRP A 152 -19.95 -0.43 2.15
C TRP A 152 -21.46 -0.69 2.11
N LEU A 153 -22.00 -0.97 0.93
CA LEU A 153 -23.35 -1.51 0.75
C LEU A 153 -23.40 -2.99 1.16
N VAL A 154 -22.29 -3.69 0.92
CA VAL A 154 -22.00 -5.01 1.47
C VAL A 154 -20.55 -4.96 1.93
N GLU A 155 -20.32 -5.24 3.21
CA GLU A 155 -19.03 -5.10 3.87
C GLU A 155 -17.90 -5.73 3.03
N LYS A 156 -16.89 -4.93 2.68
CA LYS A 156 -15.74 -5.28 1.83
C LYS A 156 -16.03 -5.82 0.41
N GLU A 157 -17.29 -5.90 -0.03
CA GLU A 157 -17.66 -6.49 -1.32
C GLU A 157 -18.32 -5.51 -2.30
N VAL A 158 -19.18 -4.62 -1.80
CA VAL A 158 -19.91 -3.65 -2.64
C VAL A 158 -19.76 -2.28 -2.03
N LEU A 159 -19.13 -1.37 -2.77
CA LEU A 159 -18.83 -0.02 -2.33
C LEU A 159 -19.75 0.99 -3.02
N LYS A 160 -20.36 1.87 -2.23
CA LYS A 160 -20.93 3.15 -2.69
C LYS A 160 -19.82 4.20 -2.68
N TYR A 161 -19.48 4.74 -3.85
CA TYR A 161 -18.42 5.72 -4.01
C TYR A 161 -18.91 6.97 -4.75
N TYR A 162 -18.96 8.12 -4.08
CA TYR A 162 -19.48 9.35 -4.69
C TYR A 162 -18.63 9.83 -5.87
N PHE A 163 -19.31 10.41 -6.86
CA PHE A 163 -18.64 11.09 -7.97
C PHE A 163 -17.74 12.18 -7.40
N LYS A 164 -16.59 12.39 -8.03
CA LYS A 164 -15.82 13.61 -7.80
C LYS A 164 -16.72 14.78 -8.17
N ASN A 165 -17.01 15.62 -7.19
CA ASN A 165 -17.76 16.84 -7.43
C ASN A 165 -16.82 18.02 -7.68
N ARG A 166 -17.32 19.05 -8.38
CA ARG A 166 -16.67 20.35 -8.48
C ARG A 166 -17.74 21.41 -8.32
N ALA A 167 -17.58 22.32 -7.36
CA ALA A 167 -18.57 23.34 -7.03
C ALA A 167 -20.00 22.76 -6.86
N ASN A 168 -20.12 21.68 -6.08
CA ASN A 168 -21.37 20.96 -5.81
C ASN A 168 -22.08 20.37 -7.05
N LYS A 169 -21.36 20.15 -8.16
CA LYS A 169 -21.89 19.46 -9.35
C LYS A 169 -21.27 18.09 -9.51
N PHE A 170 -22.09 17.07 -9.76
CA PHE A 170 -21.69 15.67 -9.92
C PHE A 170 -21.79 15.25 -11.39
N LYS A 171 -20.86 15.74 -12.21
CA LYS A 171 -20.91 15.54 -13.67
C LYS A 171 -20.18 14.28 -14.10
N LEU A 172 -20.81 13.47 -14.96
CA LEU A 172 -20.19 12.27 -15.51
C LEU A 172 -19.04 12.63 -16.45
N GLU A 173 -19.10 13.80 -17.09
CA GLU A 173 -18.13 14.31 -18.05
C GLU A 173 -16.81 14.76 -17.42
N TYR A 174 -16.74 14.86 -16.08
CA TYR A 174 -15.47 15.10 -15.41
C TYR A 174 -14.54 13.92 -15.65
N GLN A 175 -13.29 14.22 -16.04
CA GLN A 175 -12.27 13.24 -16.41
C GLN A 175 -12.21 12.04 -15.45
N ASP A 176 -12.24 12.30 -14.14
CA ASP A 176 -12.15 11.26 -13.12
C ASP A 176 -13.40 10.34 -13.11
N ASN A 177 -14.59 10.91 -13.22
CA ASN A 177 -15.86 10.17 -13.21
C ASN A 177 -16.07 9.41 -14.53
N SER A 178 -15.74 10.05 -15.65
CA SER A 178 -15.78 9.45 -16.98
C SER A 178 -14.83 8.26 -17.09
N ALA A 179 -13.65 8.34 -16.49
CA ALA A 179 -12.69 7.23 -16.45
C ALA A 179 -13.28 5.99 -15.76
N ILE A 180 -13.88 6.15 -14.58
CA ILE A 180 -14.56 5.04 -13.87
C ILE A 180 -15.71 4.48 -14.72
N TYR A 181 -16.53 5.35 -15.31
CA TYR A 181 -17.64 4.91 -16.15
C TYR A 181 -17.19 4.14 -17.40
N SER A 182 -16.08 4.55 -18.02
CA SER A 182 -15.53 3.87 -19.20
C SER A 182 -15.06 2.44 -18.92
N THR A 183 -14.86 2.06 -17.65
CA THR A 183 -14.55 0.67 -17.29
C THR A 183 -15.75 -0.27 -17.47
N LYS A 184 -16.94 0.23 -17.78
CA LYS A 184 -18.07 -0.62 -18.17
C LYS A 184 -17.83 -1.37 -19.49
N ASP A 185 -17.01 -0.79 -20.37
CA ASP A 185 -16.72 -1.28 -21.72
C ASP A 185 -15.29 -1.85 -21.84
N THR A 186 -14.54 -1.88 -20.73
CA THR A 186 -13.13 -2.30 -20.71
C THR A 186 -12.82 -3.14 -19.48
N ASN A 187 -11.69 -3.86 -19.50
CA ASN A 187 -11.21 -4.62 -18.34
C ASN A 187 -10.24 -3.80 -17.45
N VAL A 188 -10.33 -2.46 -17.48
CA VAL A 188 -9.45 -1.62 -16.66
C VAL A 188 -9.78 -1.84 -15.18
N PRO A 189 -8.83 -2.33 -14.37
CA PRO A 189 -9.07 -2.63 -12.95
C PRO A 189 -9.17 -1.35 -12.11
N ILE A 190 -10.12 -1.33 -11.15
CA ILE A 190 -10.26 -0.26 -10.17
C ILE A 190 -9.72 -0.73 -8.82
N TYR A 191 -8.54 -0.29 -8.41
CA TYR A 191 -7.95 -0.60 -7.12
C TYR A 191 -8.54 0.31 -6.05
N VAL A 192 -9.06 -0.28 -4.98
CA VAL A 192 -9.74 0.44 -3.90
C VAL A 192 -8.87 0.47 -2.65
N PHE A 193 -8.43 1.66 -2.28
CA PHE A 193 -7.70 1.91 -1.05
C PHE A 193 -8.65 2.52 -0.01
N ILE A 194 -8.83 1.86 1.13
CA ILE A 194 -9.54 2.46 2.26
C ILE A 194 -8.53 3.24 3.11
N LYS A 195 -8.83 4.51 3.34
CA LYS A 195 -7.99 5.44 4.10
C LYS A 195 -8.53 5.62 5.50
N GLU A 196 -7.66 5.36 6.47
CA GLU A 196 -7.85 5.66 7.89
C GLU A 196 -6.63 6.46 8.35
N ASP A 197 -6.86 7.69 8.82
CA ASP A 197 -5.81 8.67 9.13
C ASP A 197 -4.80 8.85 7.98
N THR A 198 -3.58 8.34 8.16
CA THR A 198 -2.46 8.43 7.21
C THR A 198 -2.25 7.11 6.43
N LYS A 199 -2.94 6.04 6.84
CA LYS A 199 -2.84 4.70 6.28
C LYS A 199 -3.86 4.52 5.17
N CYS A 200 -3.47 3.84 4.10
CA CYS A 200 -4.31 3.51 2.97
C CYS A 200 -4.16 2.01 2.70
N VAL A 201 -5.11 1.19 3.14
CA VAL A 201 -5.08 -0.26 2.93
C VAL A 201 -5.67 -0.57 1.56
N LEU A 202 -4.97 -1.33 0.72
CA LEU A 202 -5.53 -1.81 -0.53
C LEU A 202 -6.50 -2.98 -0.26
N HIS A 203 -7.81 -2.73 -0.32
CA HIS A 203 -8.85 -3.74 -0.03
C HIS A 203 -9.16 -4.67 -1.20
N GLY A 204 -8.78 -4.28 -2.41
CA GLY A 204 -8.90 -5.15 -3.57
C GLY A 204 -9.13 -4.39 -4.86
N VAL A 205 -9.44 -5.17 -5.89
CA VAL A 205 -9.81 -4.66 -7.20
C VAL A 205 -11.32 -4.78 -7.37
N PHE A 206 -11.91 -3.76 -7.98
CA PHE A 206 -13.33 -3.59 -8.13
C PHE A 206 -13.66 -3.32 -9.60
N LYS A 207 -14.92 -3.56 -9.95
CA LYS A 207 -15.50 -3.18 -11.23
C LYS A 207 -16.69 -2.26 -11.03
N TYR A 208 -16.88 -1.35 -11.98
CA TYR A 208 -18.11 -0.57 -12.09
C TYR A 208 -19.31 -1.49 -12.30
N VAL A 209 -20.40 -1.26 -11.57
CA VAL A 209 -21.69 -1.93 -11.77
C VAL A 209 -22.69 -0.96 -12.40
N ARG A 210 -22.93 0.15 -11.71
CA ARG A 210 -23.85 1.21 -12.14
C ARG A 210 -23.50 2.52 -11.43
N HIS A 211 -24.21 3.58 -11.75
CA HIS A 211 -24.25 4.77 -10.92
C HIS A 211 -25.71 5.15 -10.63
N VAL A 212 -25.90 5.87 -9.53
CA VAL A 212 -27.20 6.31 -9.04
C VAL A 212 -27.17 7.82 -8.86
N GLU A 213 -28.30 8.46 -9.11
CA GLU A 213 -28.56 9.86 -8.79
C GLU A 213 -29.58 9.91 -7.64
N GLU A 214 -29.27 10.68 -6.61
CA GLU A 214 -30.13 10.89 -5.44
C GLU A 214 -31.02 12.13 -5.66
N GLU A 215 -32.07 12.27 -4.85
CA GLU A 215 -33.03 13.39 -4.95
C GLU A 215 -32.37 14.77 -4.81
N ASP A 216 -31.24 14.86 -4.10
CA ASP A 216 -30.47 16.09 -3.93
C ASP A 216 -29.53 16.41 -5.12
N GLY A 217 -29.58 15.60 -6.18
CA GLY A 217 -28.75 15.70 -7.38
C GLY A 217 -27.33 15.17 -7.21
N SER A 218 -26.99 14.60 -6.05
CA SER A 218 -25.72 13.92 -5.86
C SER A 218 -25.69 12.59 -6.60
N ARG A 219 -24.50 12.17 -7.03
CA ARG A 219 -24.32 10.93 -7.80
C ARG A 219 -23.19 10.10 -7.25
N TRP A 220 -23.36 8.79 -7.27
CA TRP A 220 -22.38 7.83 -6.78
C TRP A 220 -22.34 6.57 -7.64
N PHE A 221 -21.20 5.90 -7.61
CA PHE A 221 -20.92 4.64 -8.27
C PHE A 221 -21.20 3.47 -7.32
N GLU A 222 -21.89 2.45 -7.80
CA GLU A 222 -21.86 1.12 -7.20
C GLU A 222 -20.66 0.37 -7.80
N LEU A 223 -19.68 0.06 -6.97
CA LEU A 223 -18.48 -0.70 -7.34
C LEU A 223 -18.51 -2.05 -6.63
N ARG A 224 -18.19 -3.13 -7.34
CA ARG A 224 -18.18 -4.48 -6.76
C ARG A 224 -16.79 -5.11 -6.84
N LYS A 225 -16.32 -5.68 -5.72
CA LYS A 225 -15.05 -6.40 -5.65
C LYS A 225 -15.07 -7.52 -6.68
N ILE A 226 -14.00 -7.63 -7.45
CA ILE A 226 -13.82 -8.76 -8.38
C ILE A 226 -13.16 -9.91 -7.63
N ASP A 227 -13.44 -11.12 -8.12
CA ASP A 227 -12.79 -12.32 -7.62
C ASP A 227 -11.29 -12.27 -7.96
N HIS A 228 -10.47 -12.09 -6.93
CA HIS A 228 -9.06 -11.75 -7.10
C HIS A 228 -8.22 -12.95 -7.56
N TYR A 229 -8.66 -14.20 -7.28
CA TYR A 229 -7.99 -15.44 -7.72
C TYR A 229 -7.83 -15.52 -9.24
N ARG A 230 -8.68 -14.82 -9.99
CA ARG A 230 -8.70 -14.83 -11.46
C ARG A 230 -7.94 -13.68 -12.11
N THR A 231 -7.36 -12.78 -11.32
CA THR A 231 -6.96 -11.43 -11.81
C THR A 231 -5.46 -11.14 -11.76
N LEU A 232 -4.62 -12.14 -11.46
CA LEU A 232 -3.15 -12.02 -11.39
C LEU A 232 -2.66 -10.94 -10.40
N HIS A 233 -3.49 -10.58 -9.41
CA HIS A 233 -3.14 -9.58 -8.40
C HIS A 233 -2.58 -10.24 -7.16
N ASN A 234 -1.43 -9.75 -6.69
CA ASN A 234 -0.80 -10.21 -5.47
C ASN A 234 -1.68 -9.86 -4.27
N LEU A 235 -1.89 -10.81 -3.36
CA LEU A 235 -2.57 -10.60 -2.08
C LEU A 235 -1.73 -11.11 -0.92
N THR A 236 -1.99 -10.61 0.28
CA THR A 236 -1.38 -11.14 1.50
C THR A 236 -2.06 -12.43 1.95
N ASN A 237 -1.33 -13.27 2.72
CA ASN A 237 -1.94 -14.46 3.33
C ASN A 237 -3.13 -14.12 4.24
N ASN A 238 -3.07 -13.01 4.96
CA ASN A 238 -4.18 -12.60 5.84
C ASN A 238 -5.44 -12.23 5.03
N GLU A 239 -5.28 -11.57 3.88
CA GLU A 239 -6.41 -11.28 2.99
C GLU A 239 -7.00 -12.57 2.42
N TYR A 240 -6.16 -13.54 2.06
CA TYR A 240 -6.59 -14.85 1.58
C TYR A 240 -7.47 -15.57 2.62
N GLU A 241 -6.96 -15.69 3.85
CA GLU A 241 -7.68 -16.34 4.94
C GLU A 241 -8.99 -15.61 5.26
N SER A 242 -8.99 -14.27 5.27
CA SER A 242 -10.20 -13.48 5.52
C SER A 242 -11.27 -13.69 4.44
N ASP A 243 -10.88 -13.72 3.15
CA ASP A 243 -11.81 -14.01 2.05
C ASP A 243 -12.37 -15.44 2.15
N LEU A 244 -11.51 -16.41 2.47
CA LEU A 244 -11.91 -17.80 2.67
C LEU A 244 -12.92 -17.94 3.81
N GLU A 245 -12.69 -17.28 4.94
CA GLU A 245 -13.62 -17.26 6.08
C GLU A 245 -15.00 -16.70 5.69
N ILE A 246 -15.05 -15.57 4.98
CA ILE A 246 -16.30 -14.98 4.47
C ILE A 246 -17.04 -15.99 3.57
N ARG A 247 -16.31 -16.67 2.68
CA ARG A 247 -16.90 -17.68 1.76
C ARG A 247 -17.40 -18.91 2.52
N VAL A 248 -16.68 -19.34 3.56
CA VAL A 248 -17.09 -20.44 4.44
C VAL A 248 -18.35 -20.06 5.19
N GLU A 249 -18.44 -18.86 5.75
CA GLU A 249 -19.63 -18.38 6.46
C GLU A 249 -20.86 -18.32 5.53
N LYS A 250 -20.71 -17.78 4.32
CA LYS A 250 -21.77 -17.83 3.30
C LYS A 250 -22.21 -19.25 2.98
N SER A 251 -21.25 -20.18 2.90
CA SER A 251 -21.54 -21.59 2.65
C SER A 251 -22.26 -22.25 3.84
N ARG A 252 -21.94 -21.86 5.08
CA ARG A 252 -22.61 -22.33 6.30
C ARG A 252 -24.09 -21.93 6.34
N ASN A 253 -24.44 -20.77 5.79
CA ASN A 253 -25.82 -20.27 5.68
C ASN A 253 -26.67 -21.02 4.64
N ILE A 254 -26.06 -21.89 3.82
CA ILE A 254 -26.76 -22.79 2.90
C ILE A 254 -26.96 -24.14 3.59
N ASP A 255 -28.09 -24.81 3.43
CA ASP A 255 -28.32 -26.11 4.06
C ASP A 255 -27.33 -27.19 3.57
N SER A 256 -27.20 -28.25 4.37
CA SER A 256 -26.24 -29.31 4.09
C SER A 256 -26.50 -30.07 2.79
N SER A 257 -27.76 -30.20 2.36
CA SER A 257 -28.10 -30.94 1.14
C SER A 257 -27.66 -30.15 -0.09
N ASN A 258 -27.94 -28.84 -0.11
CA ASN A 258 -27.46 -27.96 -1.16
C ASN A 258 -25.93 -27.84 -1.21
N ARG A 259 -25.24 -27.87 -0.06
CA ARG A 259 -23.76 -27.98 -0.05
C ARG A 259 -23.27 -29.27 -0.70
N LYS A 260 -23.88 -30.42 -0.38
CA LYS A 260 -23.51 -31.72 -0.96
C LYS A 260 -23.69 -31.73 -2.49
N ASN A 261 -24.81 -31.22 -2.98
CA ASN A 261 -25.06 -31.10 -4.42
C ASN A 261 -23.99 -30.23 -5.13
N ARG A 262 -23.58 -29.10 -4.52
CA ARG A 262 -22.48 -28.28 -5.07
C ARG A 262 -21.14 -29.01 -5.07
N LEU A 263 -20.85 -29.80 -4.02
CA LEU A 263 -19.61 -30.57 -3.92
C LEU A 263 -19.54 -31.70 -4.95
N GLU A 264 -20.65 -32.31 -5.33
CA GLU A 264 -20.70 -33.34 -6.38
C GLU A 264 -20.27 -32.79 -7.74
N GLN A 265 -20.62 -31.52 -8.02
CA GLN A 265 -20.30 -30.83 -9.28
C GLN A 265 -18.98 -30.06 -9.23
N ALA A 266 -18.37 -29.90 -8.05
CA ALA A 266 -17.15 -29.13 -7.88
C ALA A 266 -15.91 -29.87 -8.38
N GLU A 267 -14.96 -29.12 -8.93
CA GLU A 267 -13.62 -29.61 -9.22
C GLU A 267 -12.96 -30.15 -7.95
N LYS A 268 -12.33 -31.33 -8.05
CA LYS A 268 -11.73 -32.01 -6.90
C LYS A 268 -10.30 -31.56 -6.62
N ILE A 269 -9.64 -31.01 -7.62
CA ILE A 269 -8.28 -30.49 -7.53
C ILE A 269 -8.42 -28.98 -7.38
N PRO A 270 -7.98 -28.39 -6.24
CA PRO A 270 -8.06 -26.96 -6.05
C PRO A 270 -7.07 -26.22 -6.96
N GLU A 271 -7.44 -25.01 -7.35
CA GLU A 271 -6.51 -24.07 -7.98
C GLU A 271 -5.40 -23.68 -6.98
N VAL A 272 -4.17 -23.52 -7.47
CA VAL A 272 -3.05 -23.01 -6.67
C VAL A 272 -3.08 -21.50 -6.71
N VAL A 273 -2.98 -20.87 -5.53
CA VAL A 273 -2.94 -19.41 -5.37
C VAL A 273 -1.62 -19.02 -4.73
N GLU A 274 -0.93 -18.06 -5.34
CA GLU A 274 0.27 -17.46 -4.76
C GLU A 274 -0.11 -16.27 -3.86
N VAL A 275 0.43 -16.26 -2.64
CA VAL A 275 0.24 -15.18 -1.67
C VAL A 275 1.58 -14.60 -1.26
N VAL A 276 1.58 -13.29 -0.99
CA VAL A 276 2.75 -12.57 -0.49
C VAL A 276 2.74 -12.60 1.03
N THR A 277 3.82 -13.10 1.62
CA THR A 277 4.04 -13.05 3.08
C THR A 277 5.22 -12.13 3.39
N THR A 278 5.13 -11.46 4.54
CA THR A 278 6.25 -10.70 5.10
C THR A 278 6.88 -11.57 6.19
N GLN A 279 8.21 -11.68 6.18
CA GLN A 279 8.96 -12.43 7.17
C GLN A 279 10.08 -11.54 7.74
N TYR A 280 10.34 -11.68 9.03
CA TYR A 280 11.49 -11.03 9.67
C TYR A 280 12.70 -11.95 9.56
N LYS A 281 13.85 -11.38 9.16
CA LYS A 281 15.13 -12.09 9.22
C LYS A 281 15.59 -12.11 10.69
N ARG A 282 15.16 -13.14 11.41
CA ARG A 282 15.48 -13.34 12.83
C ARG A 282 16.95 -13.73 13.02
N ASN A 283 17.51 -13.33 14.15
CA ASN A 283 18.83 -13.73 14.60
C ASN A 283 18.79 -15.21 15.02
N PRO A 284 19.52 -16.10 14.34
CA PRO A 284 19.53 -17.53 14.68
C PRO A 284 20.03 -17.80 16.10
N ASP A 285 20.92 -16.98 16.64
CA ASP A 285 21.49 -17.19 17.98
C ASP A 285 20.44 -16.96 19.08
N VAL A 286 19.56 -15.97 18.90
CA VAL A 286 18.41 -15.76 19.79
C VAL A 286 17.49 -16.97 19.77
N ILE A 287 17.23 -17.54 18.59
CA ILE A 287 16.37 -18.72 18.49
C ILE A 287 17.00 -19.92 19.20
N ALA A 288 18.30 -20.17 19.00
CA ALA A 288 19.00 -21.28 19.61
C ALA A 288 19.02 -21.17 21.15
N GLU A 289 19.41 -20.02 21.68
CA GLU A 289 19.48 -19.76 23.14
C GLU A 289 18.14 -20.01 23.83
N ILE A 290 17.03 -19.53 23.23
CA ILE A 290 15.69 -19.69 23.79
C ILE A 290 15.25 -21.17 23.81
N LEU A 291 15.56 -21.92 22.75
CA LEU A 291 15.21 -23.33 22.68
C LEU A 291 16.04 -24.18 23.65
N GLU A 292 17.33 -23.85 23.83
CA GLU A 292 18.20 -24.51 24.80
C GLU A 292 17.76 -24.20 26.24
N ARG A 293 17.48 -22.93 26.55
CA ARG A 293 16.94 -22.49 27.85
C ARG A 293 15.66 -23.24 28.22
N ALA A 294 14.76 -23.42 27.26
CA ALA A 294 13.49 -24.11 27.46
C ALA A 294 13.64 -25.62 27.71
N ASN A 295 14.75 -26.22 27.28
CA ASN A 295 15.09 -27.63 27.48
C ASN A 295 13.93 -28.61 27.14
N GLY A 296 13.18 -28.30 26.07
CA GLY A 296 12.05 -29.12 25.62
C GLY A 296 10.73 -28.93 26.35
N TYR A 297 10.63 -27.96 27.26
CA TYR A 297 9.38 -27.61 27.96
C TYR A 297 8.87 -26.25 27.51
N CYS A 298 7.56 -26.12 27.34
CA CYS A 298 6.90 -24.85 27.05
C CYS A 298 7.06 -23.90 28.24
N GLU A 299 7.55 -22.68 28.01
CA GLU A 299 7.80 -21.69 29.06
C GLU A 299 6.51 -21.05 29.60
N GLU A 300 5.37 -21.23 28.92
CA GLU A 300 4.05 -20.74 29.37
C GLU A 300 3.31 -21.78 30.21
N CYS A 301 3.17 -23.02 29.72
CA CYS A 301 2.36 -24.05 30.37
C CYS A 301 3.16 -25.11 31.14
N GLY A 302 4.50 -25.10 31.03
CA GLY A 302 5.40 -26.05 31.67
C GLY A 302 5.34 -27.48 31.12
N GLN A 303 4.52 -27.74 30.10
CA GLN A 303 4.39 -29.08 29.50
C GLN A 303 5.54 -29.36 28.54
N GLU A 304 5.90 -30.64 28.40
CA GLU A 304 6.86 -31.08 27.38
C GLU A 304 6.35 -30.73 25.97
N ALA A 305 7.27 -30.49 25.04
CA ALA A 305 6.95 -30.27 23.65
C ALA A 305 6.07 -31.41 23.10
N PRO A 306 5.00 -31.10 22.36
CA PRO A 306 4.00 -32.11 22.00
C PRO A 306 4.50 -33.14 20.99
N PHE A 307 5.60 -32.86 20.29
CA PHE A 307 6.24 -33.78 19.37
C PHE A 307 7.70 -33.37 19.12
N LYS A 308 8.44 -34.23 18.44
CA LYS A 308 9.82 -34.00 18.02
C LYS A 308 9.87 -33.57 16.55
N ARG A 309 10.83 -32.71 16.20
CA ARG A 309 11.12 -32.32 14.83
C ARG A 309 11.48 -33.55 14.01
N ALA A 310 10.85 -33.72 12.85
CA ALA A 310 11.13 -34.85 11.96
C ALA A 310 12.56 -34.87 11.41
N LYS A 311 13.20 -33.70 11.34
CA LYS A 311 14.53 -33.51 10.76
C LYS A 311 15.67 -34.06 11.64
N ASP A 312 15.59 -33.84 12.95
CA ASP A 312 16.69 -34.04 13.90
C ASP A 312 16.26 -34.62 15.26
N GLY A 313 14.97 -34.85 15.47
CA GLY A 313 14.44 -35.44 16.70
C GLY A 313 14.41 -34.51 17.92
N THR A 314 14.72 -33.21 17.76
CA THR A 314 14.68 -32.27 18.90
C THR A 314 13.24 -31.92 19.28
N PRO A 315 12.93 -31.54 20.54
CA PRO A 315 11.61 -31.05 20.94
C PRO A 315 11.08 -29.91 20.04
N TYR A 316 9.81 -29.96 19.64
CA TYR A 316 9.19 -28.90 18.84
C TYR A 316 8.57 -27.80 19.72
N LEU A 317 9.27 -26.69 19.82
CA LEU A 317 8.78 -25.42 20.38
C LEU A 317 8.97 -24.29 19.35
N GLU A 318 8.14 -23.26 19.46
CA GLU A 318 8.14 -22.07 18.61
C GLU A 318 8.61 -20.88 19.44
N VAL A 319 9.66 -20.19 18.97
CA VAL A 319 10.16 -18.99 19.65
C VAL A 319 9.25 -17.82 19.31
N HIS A 320 8.58 -17.29 20.31
CA HIS A 320 7.66 -16.16 20.26
C HIS A 320 8.31 -14.93 20.87
N HIS A 321 8.16 -13.77 20.23
CA HIS A 321 8.58 -12.50 20.83
C HIS A 321 7.44 -11.90 21.65
N VAL A 322 7.69 -11.55 22.91
CA VAL A 322 6.68 -11.03 23.85
C VAL A 322 6.13 -9.69 23.36
N VAL A 323 7.03 -8.77 22.96
CA VAL A 323 6.68 -7.63 22.11
C VAL A 323 6.90 -8.06 20.67
N PRO A 324 5.86 -8.15 19.84
CA PRO A 324 5.99 -8.62 18.47
C PRO A 324 6.96 -7.77 17.64
N LEU A 325 7.78 -8.41 16.81
CA LEU A 325 8.66 -7.71 15.86
C LEU A 325 7.88 -6.79 14.91
N SER A 326 6.63 -7.13 14.60
CA SER A 326 5.71 -6.30 13.80
C SER A 326 5.30 -5.01 14.46
N GLU A 327 5.43 -4.92 15.78
CA GLU A 327 5.09 -3.74 16.58
C GLU A 327 6.34 -3.00 17.05
N GLY A 328 7.51 -3.36 16.52
CA GLY A 328 8.80 -2.74 16.87
C GLY A 328 9.52 -3.42 18.02
N GLY A 329 9.11 -4.64 18.41
CA GLY A 329 9.86 -5.44 19.37
C GLY A 329 11.28 -5.76 18.89
N GLU A 330 12.22 -5.83 19.84
CA GLU A 330 13.60 -6.18 19.55
C GLU A 330 13.77 -7.69 19.40
N ASP A 331 14.70 -8.10 18.53
CA ASP A 331 15.05 -9.51 18.37
C ASP A 331 16.15 -9.92 19.35
N THR A 332 15.75 -10.08 20.61
CA THR A 332 16.63 -10.36 21.75
C THR A 332 16.12 -11.53 22.58
N VAL A 333 16.98 -12.10 23.42
CA VAL A 333 16.65 -13.25 24.30
C VAL A 333 15.66 -12.82 25.39
N GLU A 334 15.76 -11.58 25.86
CA GLU A 334 14.89 -11.00 26.89
C GLU A 334 13.47 -10.80 26.38
N ASN A 335 13.32 -10.50 25.09
CA ASN A 335 12.02 -10.30 24.45
C ASN A 335 11.47 -11.61 23.84
N ALA A 336 12.07 -12.78 24.12
CA ALA A 336 11.69 -14.03 23.47
C ALA A 336 11.38 -15.17 24.47
N THR A 337 10.48 -16.05 24.07
CA THR A 337 10.06 -17.23 24.84
C THR A 337 9.77 -18.44 23.95
N ALA A 338 10.01 -19.65 24.45
CA ALA A 338 9.72 -20.91 23.75
C ALA A 338 8.32 -21.43 24.13
N LEU A 339 7.41 -21.48 23.15
CA LEU A 339 6.03 -21.91 23.36
C LEU A 339 5.72 -23.20 22.59
N CYS A 340 4.85 -24.04 23.16
CA CYS A 340 4.23 -25.10 22.39
C CYS A 340 3.24 -24.49 21.37
N PRO A 341 2.88 -25.19 20.28
CA PRO A 341 1.97 -24.68 19.25
C PRO A 341 0.63 -24.17 19.80
N ASN A 342 0.11 -24.81 20.84
CA ASN A 342 -1.17 -24.39 21.46
C ASN A 342 -1.01 -23.07 22.21
N CYS A 343 0.02 -22.94 23.05
CA CYS A 343 0.31 -21.70 23.78
C CYS A 343 0.69 -20.57 22.82
N HIS A 344 1.46 -20.87 21.78
CA HIS A 344 1.82 -19.89 20.77
C HIS A 344 0.59 -19.36 20.03
N ARG A 345 -0.32 -20.24 19.61
CA ARG A 345 -1.57 -19.82 18.96
C ARG A 345 -2.47 -19.02 19.90
N LYS A 346 -2.55 -19.41 21.17
CA LYS A 346 -3.27 -18.67 22.21
C LYS A 346 -2.70 -17.25 22.41
N ALA A 347 -1.38 -17.10 22.38
CA ALA A 347 -0.73 -15.79 22.49
C ALA A 347 -1.10 -14.85 21.33
N HIS A 348 -1.29 -15.38 20.11
CA HIS A 348 -1.70 -14.58 18.94
C HIS A 348 -3.20 -14.29 18.88
N PHE A 349 -4.07 -15.20 19.34
CA PHE A 349 -5.51 -15.15 19.04
C PHE A 349 -6.45 -15.18 20.26
N GLY A 350 -5.94 -15.41 21.47
CA GLY A 350 -6.74 -15.66 22.67
C GLY A 350 -7.31 -17.07 22.71
#